data_AF-A0A933E2S5-F1
#
_entry.id   AF-A0A933E2S5-F1
#
_cell.length_a   1.000
_cell.length_b   1.000
_cell.length_c   1.000
_cell.angle_alpha   90.00
_cell.angle_beta   90.00
_cell.angle_gamma   90.00
#
_symmetry.space_group_name_H-M   'P 1'
#
loop_
_entity.id
_entity.type
_entity.pdbx_description
1 polymer ?
#
loop_
_entity_poly.entity_id
_entity_poly.type
_entity_poly.pdbx_seq_one_letter_code
_entity_poly.pdbx_strand_id
1 'polypeptide(L)'
;MSVFLALRGWMAALAATVFISPASAAETGTSDTAEIAKAKYLWSQSPHGRMLERILPPAIEPRELPEPRSEGARLTARYCVQCHYLPNPQMHTADKWVPIVERMVWRMHGKGNMGELMKEMMADIQAPSQEEVATLNRYLQKHSQKEIDPGHPGLRTEAGKMFSIACSQCHAAPDPRLHSPREWPAVVERMKGHMAWANVVVGVSELRTVPELKTEEIIQFLQRYARTEPKAK
;
A
#
# COMPACT_ATOMS: atom_id res chain seq x y z
N MET A 1 -18.99 -52.51 73.17
CA MET A 1 -19.66 -52.10 71.92
C MET A 1 -19.00 -50.83 71.41
N SER A 2 -18.80 -50.78 70.09
CA SER A 2 -18.30 -49.66 69.29
C SER A 2 -16.78 -49.51 69.12
N VAL A 3 -16.41 -49.62 67.85
CA VAL A 3 -15.10 -49.68 67.19
C VAL A 3 -14.72 -48.26 66.70
N PHE A 4 -13.48 -48.14 66.19
CA PHE A 4 -12.91 -47.13 65.27
C PHE A 4 -12.08 -46.02 65.92
N LEU A 5 -10.99 -45.52 65.36
CA LEU A 5 -9.95 -45.97 64.39
C LEU A 5 -8.97 -44.78 64.34
N ALA A 6 -7.69 -45.05 64.12
CA ALA A 6 -6.65 -44.02 64.07
C ALA A 6 -6.79 -43.08 62.86
N LEU A 7 -6.41 -41.80 63.02
CA LEU A 7 -5.96 -40.95 61.92
C LEU A 7 -4.59 -40.35 62.25
N ARG A 8 -3.58 -40.80 61.51
CA ARG A 8 -2.27 -40.13 61.35
C ARG A 8 -2.46 -38.98 60.35
N GLY A 9 -2.09 -37.77 60.76
CA GLY A 9 -2.08 -36.59 59.89
C GLY A 9 -0.88 -36.58 58.96
N TRP A 10 -1.10 -36.21 57.70
CA TRP A 10 -0.06 -35.80 56.75
C TRP A 10 -0.40 -34.39 56.24
N MET A 11 0.57 -33.48 56.40
CA MET A 11 0.58 -32.16 55.76
C MET A 11 0.94 -32.31 54.28
N ALA A 12 0.22 -31.64 53.39
CA ALA A 12 0.64 -31.40 52.01
C ALA A 12 0.66 -29.89 51.75
N ALA A 13 1.86 -29.37 51.51
CA ALA A 13 2.08 -27.99 51.05
C ALA A 13 1.83 -27.92 49.54
N LEU A 14 0.94 -27.00 49.13
CA LEU A 14 0.66 -26.71 47.73
C LEU A 14 1.64 -25.65 47.20
N ALA A 15 2.51 -26.04 46.27
CA ALA A 15 3.30 -25.13 45.46
C ALA A 15 2.53 -24.76 44.19
N ALA A 16 2.17 -23.48 44.04
CA ALA A 16 1.53 -22.97 42.84
C ALA A 16 2.58 -22.62 41.78
N THR A 17 2.69 -23.44 40.74
CA THR A 17 3.48 -23.13 39.53
C THR A 17 2.68 -22.25 38.59
N VAL A 18 3.10 -20.99 38.42
CA VAL A 18 2.60 -20.08 37.39
C VAL A 18 3.22 -20.48 36.05
N PHE A 19 2.42 -21.03 35.15
CA PHE A 19 2.81 -21.23 33.75
C PHE A 19 2.68 -19.91 33.00
N ILE A 20 3.82 -19.29 32.66
CA ILE A 20 3.86 -18.18 31.72
C ILE A 20 3.89 -18.78 30.32
N SER A 21 2.74 -18.75 29.63
CA SER A 21 2.67 -19.10 28.21
C SER A 21 3.39 -18.04 27.37
N PRO A 22 4.29 -18.42 26.45
CA PRO A 22 4.85 -17.46 25.50
C PRO A 22 3.77 -17.11 24.47
N ALA A 23 3.45 -15.82 24.33
CA ALA A 23 2.56 -15.34 23.28
C ALA A 23 3.23 -15.56 21.90
N SER A 24 2.59 -16.35 21.04
CA SER A 24 3.01 -16.61 19.66
C SER A 24 2.91 -15.34 18.80
N ALA A 25 4.04 -14.71 18.50
CA ALA A 25 4.13 -13.53 17.63
C ALA A 25 4.12 -13.87 16.12
N ALA A 26 3.40 -14.91 15.69
CA ALA A 26 3.48 -15.46 14.33
C ALA A 26 2.19 -15.35 13.49
N GLU A 27 1.09 -14.81 14.01
CA GLU A 27 -0.22 -14.89 13.34
C GLU A 27 -0.54 -13.74 12.37
N THR A 28 0.24 -12.66 12.34
CA THR A 28 -0.13 -11.46 11.57
C THR A 28 0.00 -11.62 10.05
N GLY A 29 1.04 -12.31 9.56
CA GLY A 29 1.27 -12.48 8.11
C GLY A 29 0.23 -13.36 7.39
N THR A 30 -0.40 -14.28 8.12
CA THR A 30 -1.49 -15.13 7.61
C THR A 30 -2.80 -14.37 7.51
N SER A 31 -3.02 -13.40 8.40
CA SER A 31 -4.24 -12.57 8.42
C SER A 31 -4.31 -11.65 7.19
N ASP A 32 -3.23 -10.93 6.88
CA ASP A 32 -3.23 -9.96 5.77
C ASP A 32 -3.42 -10.62 4.39
N THR A 33 -2.87 -11.83 4.22
CA THR A 33 -3.05 -12.62 2.99
C THR A 33 -4.48 -13.17 2.86
N ALA A 34 -5.10 -13.55 3.99
CA ALA A 34 -6.50 -13.95 4.01
C ALA A 34 -7.44 -12.77 3.69
N GLU A 35 -7.14 -11.57 4.16
CA GLU A 35 -7.92 -10.36 3.87
C GLU A 35 -7.90 -10.00 2.37
N ILE A 36 -6.73 -10.08 1.73
CA ILE A 36 -6.61 -9.87 0.28
C ILE A 36 -7.37 -10.93 -0.52
N ALA A 37 -7.25 -12.20 -0.15
CA ALA A 37 -7.96 -13.28 -0.82
C ALA A 37 -9.49 -13.10 -0.69
N LYS A 38 -9.96 -12.75 0.51
CA LYS A 38 -11.36 -12.42 0.76
C LYS A 38 -11.83 -11.25 -0.09
N ALA A 39 -11.06 -10.17 -0.17
CA ALA A 39 -11.44 -9.01 -0.97
C ALA A 39 -11.52 -9.33 -2.46
N LYS A 40 -10.51 -10.03 -3.01
CA LYS A 40 -10.54 -10.50 -4.41
C LYS A 40 -11.75 -11.39 -4.69
N TYR A 41 -12.10 -12.27 -3.76
CA TYR A 41 -13.33 -13.06 -3.85
C TYR A 41 -14.57 -12.17 -3.90
N LEU A 42 -14.72 -11.21 -2.97
CA LEU A 42 -15.87 -10.29 -2.95
C LEU A 42 -15.97 -9.45 -4.24
N TRP A 43 -14.85 -8.99 -4.79
CA TRP A 43 -14.83 -8.29 -6.08
C TRP A 43 -15.37 -9.19 -7.21
N SER A 44 -14.99 -10.47 -7.23
CA SER A 44 -15.46 -11.41 -8.25
C SER A 44 -16.97 -11.68 -8.19
N GLN A 45 -17.58 -11.50 -7.00
CA GLN A 45 -19.01 -11.70 -6.78
C GLN A 45 -19.82 -10.41 -6.97
N SER A 46 -19.20 -9.23 -6.90
CA SER A 46 -19.89 -7.95 -7.01
C SER A 46 -20.13 -7.55 -8.47
N PRO A 47 -21.33 -7.06 -8.85
CA PRO A 47 -21.56 -6.50 -10.18
C PRO A 47 -20.69 -5.27 -10.48
N HIS A 48 -20.12 -4.64 -9.44
CA HIS A 48 -19.25 -3.47 -9.55
C HIS A 48 -17.78 -3.79 -9.26
N GLY A 49 -17.41 -5.04 -8.97
CA GLY A 49 -16.05 -5.41 -8.57
C GLY A 49 -15.00 -5.07 -9.62
N ARG A 50 -15.31 -5.27 -10.91
CA ARG A 50 -14.39 -4.89 -12.01
C ARG A 50 -14.14 -3.39 -12.12
N MET A 51 -15.10 -2.56 -11.69
CA MET A 51 -14.91 -1.11 -11.63
C MET A 51 -13.94 -0.74 -10.50
N LEU A 52 -14.14 -1.34 -9.32
CA LEU A 52 -13.31 -1.08 -8.14
C LEU A 52 -11.87 -1.60 -8.33
N GLU A 53 -11.72 -2.81 -8.88
CA GLU A 53 -10.43 -3.42 -9.19
C GLU A 53 -9.57 -2.52 -10.08
N ARG A 54 -10.19 -1.83 -11.06
CA ARG A 54 -9.48 -0.95 -12.01
C ARG A 54 -8.91 0.33 -11.39
N ILE A 55 -9.29 0.69 -10.16
CA ILE A 55 -8.84 1.94 -9.52
C ILE A 55 -7.32 1.98 -9.35
N LEU A 56 -6.70 0.85 -8.99
CA LEU A 56 -5.24 0.73 -8.85
C LEU A 56 -4.74 -0.58 -9.48
N PRO A 57 -3.58 -0.58 -10.15
CA PRO A 57 -2.96 -1.81 -10.62
C PRO A 57 -2.42 -2.65 -9.45
N PRO A 58 -2.25 -3.97 -9.63
CA PRO A 58 -1.50 -4.79 -8.69
C PRO A 58 -0.04 -4.32 -8.67
N ALA A 59 0.41 -3.80 -7.52
CA ALA A 59 1.73 -3.17 -7.40
C ALA A 59 2.59 -3.69 -6.24
N ILE A 60 1.98 -4.09 -5.13
CA ILE A 60 2.67 -4.47 -3.89
C ILE A 60 1.81 -5.43 -3.07
N GLU A 61 2.46 -6.37 -2.38
CA GLU A 61 1.84 -7.27 -1.41
C GLU A 61 2.12 -6.79 0.04
N PRO A 62 1.31 -7.17 1.05
CA PRO A 62 1.46 -6.68 2.43
C PRO A 62 2.88 -6.85 3.02
N ARG A 63 3.54 -7.97 2.71
CA ARG A 63 4.90 -8.25 3.17
C ARG A 63 5.97 -7.31 2.60
N GLU A 64 5.66 -6.64 1.50
CA GLU A 64 6.55 -5.70 0.82
C GLU A 64 6.33 -4.26 1.29
N LEU A 65 5.26 -4.00 2.07
CA LEU A 65 5.03 -2.71 2.69
C LEU A 65 6.20 -2.35 3.62
N PRO A 66 6.59 -1.06 3.69
CA PRO A 66 7.55 -0.60 4.69
C PRO A 66 7.08 -0.94 6.11
N GLU A 67 7.97 -1.45 6.96
CA GLU A 67 7.60 -1.88 8.32
C GLU A 67 6.36 -2.80 8.33
N PRO A 68 6.39 -3.96 7.65
CA PRO A 68 5.19 -4.73 7.32
C PRO A 68 4.49 -5.34 8.55
N ARG A 69 5.17 -5.37 9.71
CA ARG A 69 4.60 -5.81 10.99
C ARG A 69 4.08 -4.65 11.86
N SER A 70 4.17 -3.41 11.37
CA SER A 70 3.64 -2.25 12.08
C SER A 70 2.13 -2.22 11.98
N GLU A 71 1.50 -1.56 12.96
CA GLU A 71 0.06 -1.36 12.95
C GLU A 71 -0.41 -0.58 11.70
N GLY A 72 0.37 0.42 11.26
CA GLY A 72 0.06 1.18 10.05
C GLY A 72 0.04 0.34 8.78
N ALA A 73 1.00 -0.57 8.62
CA ALA A 73 1.03 -1.51 7.49
C ALA A 73 -0.18 -2.46 7.51
N ARG A 74 -0.49 -3.01 8.68
CA ARG A 74 -1.65 -3.91 8.87
C ARG A 74 -2.98 -3.21 8.55
N LEU A 75 -3.18 -1.99 9.05
CA LEU A 75 -4.39 -1.21 8.74
C LEU A 75 -4.46 -0.85 7.25
N THR A 76 -3.32 -0.58 6.61
CA THR A 76 -3.26 -0.28 5.17
C THR A 76 -3.71 -1.50 4.36
N ALA A 77 -3.19 -2.70 4.68
CA ALA A 77 -3.63 -3.94 4.08
C ALA A 77 -5.13 -4.19 4.34
N ARG A 78 -5.56 -4.14 5.60
CA ARG A 78 -6.95 -4.41 6.01
C ARG A 78 -7.98 -3.56 5.29
N TYR A 79 -7.77 -2.24 5.25
CA TYR A 79 -8.81 -1.32 4.77
C TYR A 79 -8.75 -1.09 3.26
N CYS A 80 -7.56 -0.86 2.71
CA CYS A 80 -7.43 -0.42 1.32
C CYS A 80 -7.75 -1.55 0.33
N VAL A 81 -7.44 -2.79 0.69
CA VAL A 81 -7.66 -3.94 -0.19
C VAL A 81 -9.13 -4.33 -0.31
N GLN A 82 -10.04 -3.74 0.46
CA GLN A 82 -11.47 -4.08 0.36
C GLN A 82 -12.08 -3.68 -0.99
N CYS A 83 -11.51 -2.68 -1.67
CA CYS A 83 -12.05 -2.14 -2.93
C CYS A 83 -11.10 -2.34 -4.12
N HIS A 84 -9.81 -2.08 -3.95
CA HIS A 84 -8.82 -2.11 -5.05
C HIS A 84 -7.53 -2.78 -4.59
N TYR A 85 -6.58 -3.02 -5.50
CA TYR A 85 -5.25 -3.51 -5.11
C TYR A 85 -4.56 -2.58 -4.11
N LEU A 86 -3.66 -3.14 -3.30
CA LEU A 86 -2.98 -2.43 -2.21
C LEU A 86 -2.21 -1.21 -2.75
N PRO A 87 -2.46 0.01 -2.24
CA PRO A 87 -1.66 1.18 -2.60
C PRO A 87 -0.24 1.05 -2.03
N ASN A 88 0.75 1.42 -2.82
CA ASN A 88 2.12 1.58 -2.34
C ASN A 88 2.25 2.97 -1.67
N PRO A 89 2.70 3.07 -0.40
CA PRO A 89 2.90 4.36 0.27
C PRO A 89 3.78 5.36 -0.54
N GLN A 90 4.68 4.84 -1.38
CA GLN A 90 5.54 5.63 -2.25
C GLN A 90 4.87 6.13 -3.55
N MET A 91 3.54 5.99 -3.73
CA MET A 91 2.84 6.52 -4.91
C MET A 91 2.47 8.02 -4.78
N HIS A 92 2.47 8.56 -3.56
CA HIS A 92 2.11 9.94 -3.28
C HIS A 92 3.06 10.56 -2.26
N THR A 93 3.17 11.89 -2.29
CA THR A 93 3.87 12.68 -1.28
C THR A 93 3.07 12.75 0.02
N ALA A 94 3.74 13.06 1.14
CA ALA A 94 3.12 13.08 2.47
C ALA A 94 1.91 14.01 2.58
N ASP A 95 1.96 15.19 1.95
CA ASP A 95 0.86 16.17 1.96
C ASP A 95 -0.38 15.67 1.21
N LYS A 96 -0.21 14.80 0.22
CA LYS A 96 -1.31 14.25 -0.57
C LYS A 96 -2.04 13.12 0.14
N TRP A 97 -1.37 12.37 1.02
CA TRP A 97 -1.97 11.19 1.65
C TRP A 97 -3.19 11.51 2.51
N VAL A 98 -3.14 12.59 3.32
CA VAL A 98 -4.25 12.95 4.22
C VAL A 98 -5.57 13.18 3.48
N PRO A 99 -5.67 14.09 2.48
CA PRO A 99 -6.92 14.29 1.76
C PRO A 99 -7.35 13.06 0.93
N ILE A 100 -6.42 12.19 0.56
CA ILE A 100 -6.74 10.92 -0.13
C ILE A 100 -7.43 9.96 0.84
N VAL A 101 -6.86 9.75 2.03
CA VAL A 101 -7.43 8.88 3.07
C VAL A 101 -8.80 9.40 3.49
N GLU A 102 -8.94 10.70 3.76
CA GLU A 102 -10.22 11.32 4.11
C GLU A 102 -11.30 11.04 3.05
N ARG A 103 -10.95 11.21 1.77
CA ARG A 103 -11.85 10.92 0.66
C ARG A 103 -12.19 9.43 0.57
N MET A 104 -11.24 8.54 0.84
CA MET A 104 -11.51 7.09 0.84
C MET A 104 -12.44 6.72 1.98
N VAL A 105 -12.20 7.20 3.20
CA VAL A 105 -13.08 6.98 4.35
C VAL A 105 -14.48 7.52 4.09
N TRP A 106 -14.59 8.71 3.49
CA TRP A 106 -15.89 9.27 3.08
C TRP A 106 -16.62 8.34 2.08
N ARG A 107 -15.91 7.75 1.12
CA ARG A 107 -16.47 6.75 0.19
C ARG A 107 -16.85 5.45 0.88
N MET A 108 -16.03 4.95 1.79
CA MET A 108 -16.31 3.73 2.57
C MET A 108 -17.60 3.87 3.40
N HIS A 109 -18.00 5.10 3.75
CA HIS A 109 -19.31 5.38 4.34
C HIS A 109 -20.46 5.52 3.33
N GLY A 110 -20.29 5.05 2.10
CA GLY A 110 -21.29 5.13 1.03
C GLY A 110 -21.52 6.54 0.49
N LYS A 111 -20.63 7.51 0.78
CA LYS A 111 -20.78 8.90 0.32
C LYS A 111 -19.94 9.14 -0.93
N GLY A 112 -20.47 9.89 -1.88
CA GLY A 112 -19.86 9.93 -3.21
C GLY A 112 -20.54 10.91 -4.15
N ASN A 113 -19.88 11.16 -5.28
CA ASN A 113 -20.49 11.76 -6.45
C ASN A 113 -21.39 10.77 -7.22
N MET A 114 -21.53 9.52 -6.75
CA MET A 114 -22.37 8.48 -7.37
C MET A 114 -23.69 8.24 -6.62
N GLY A 115 -24.04 9.06 -5.61
CA GLY A 115 -25.33 8.97 -4.92
C GLY A 115 -25.62 7.58 -4.32
N GLU A 116 -26.83 7.06 -4.55
CA GLU A 116 -27.26 5.75 -4.03
C GLU A 116 -26.36 4.59 -4.51
N LEU A 117 -25.81 4.67 -5.73
CA LEU A 117 -24.89 3.66 -6.23
C LEU A 117 -23.64 3.54 -5.33
N MET A 118 -23.14 4.65 -4.78
CA MET A 118 -22.01 4.58 -3.85
C MET A 118 -22.37 3.86 -2.55
N LYS A 119 -23.59 4.04 -2.04
CA LYS A 119 -24.06 3.35 -0.83
C LYS A 119 -24.16 1.85 -1.08
N GLU A 120 -24.72 1.46 -2.21
CA GLU A 120 -24.84 0.05 -2.62
C GLU A 120 -23.46 -0.60 -2.78
N MET A 121 -22.54 0.05 -3.52
CA MET A 121 -21.20 -0.46 -3.73
C MET A 121 -20.40 -0.65 -2.43
N MET A 122 -20.67 0.19 -1.42
CA MET A 122 -19.89 0.24 -0.17
C MET A 122 -20.59 -0.45 1.00
N ALA A 123 -21.74 -1.11 0.77
CA ALA A 123 -22.58 -1.67 1.84
C ALA A 123 -21.84 -2.68 2.75
N ASP A 124 -20.93 -3.47 2.17
CA ASP A 124 -20.15 -4.49 2.90
C ASP A 124 -18.72 -4.02 3.24
N ILE A 125 -18.41 -2.73 3.05
CA ILE A 125 -17.08 -2.16 3.28
C ILE A 125 -16.98 -1.63 4.71
N GLN A 126 -15.91 -2.03 5.40
CA GLN A 126 -15.63 -1.55 6.75
C GLN A 126 -14.80 -0.28 6.70
N ALA A 127 -15.30 0.81 7.27
CA ALA A 127 -14.53 2.04 7.45
C ALA A 127 -13.69 2.01 8.75
N PRO A 128 -12.49 2.63 8.76
CA PRO A 128 -11.67 2.76 9.97
C PRO A 128 -12.30 3.72 10.98
N SER A 129 -11.99 3.52 12.27
CA SER A 129 -12.24 4.50 13.33
C SER A 129 -11.33 5.74 13.19
N GLN A 130 -11.63 6.81 13.93
CA GLN A 130 -10.81 8.03 13.88
C GLN A 130 -9.35 7.79 14.33
N GLU A 131 -9.14 6.92 15.32
CA GLU A 131 -7.79 6.54 15.79
C GLU A 131 -7.02 5.74 14.72
N GLU A 132 -7.71 4.82 14.04
CA GLU A 132 -7.13 4.06 12.93
C GLU A 132 -6.81 4.97 11.73
N VAL A 133 -7.66 5.96 11.42
CA VAL A 133 -7.38 6.99 10.40
C VAL A 133 -6.12 7.78 10.76
N ALA A 134 -5.98 8.19 12.02
CA ALA A 134 -4.77 8.90 12.45
C ALA A 134 -3.52 8.02 12.32
N THR A 135 -3.63 6.72 12.57
CA THR A 135 -2.54 5.75 12.40
C THR A 135 -2.18 5.52 10.93
N LEU A 136 -3.18 5.36 10.06
CA LEU A 136 -3.02 5.26 8.60
C LEU A 136 -2.31 6.49 8.04
N ASN A 137 -2.77 7.69 8.41
CA ASN A 137 -2.18 8.94 7.94
C ASN A 137 -0.70 9.04 8.35
N ARG A 138 -0.38 8.80 9.62
CA ARG A 138 1.02 8.81 10.09
C ARG A 138 1.89 7.83 9.32
N TYR A 139 1.39 6.62 9.08
CA TYR A 139 2.10 5.58 8.37
C TYR A 139 2.36 5.95 6.90
N LEU A 140 1.32 6.33 6.17
CA LEU A 140 1.42 6.71 4.76
C LEU A 140 2.28 7.96 4.55
N GLN A 141 2.20 8.93 5.45
CA GLN A 141 3.08 10.11 5.43
C GLN A 141 4.54 9.76 5.70
N LYS A 142 4.81 8.91 6.70
CA LYS A 142 6.17 8.49 7.05
C LYS A 142 6.87 7.76 5.89
N HIS A 143 6.10 6.99 5.12
CA HIS A 143 6.62 6.15 4.03
C HIS A 143 6.31 6.70 2.63
N SER A 144 5.95 7.99 2.55
CA SER A 144 5.55 8.64 1.30
C SER A 144 6.68 8.76 0.28
N GLN A 145 6.31 8.99 -0.98
CA GLN A 145 7.26 9.34 -2.04
C GLN A 145 7.98 10.66 -1.71
N LYS A 146 9.22 10.78 -2.19
CA LYS A 146 9.90 12.06 -2.35
C LYS A 146 9.74 12.53 -3.79
N GLU A 147 9.24 13.74 -3.96
CA GLU A 147 9.17 14.40 -5.28
C GLU A 147 10.54 14.96 -5.65
N ILE A 148 10.84 15.00 -6.95
CA ILE A 148 12.01 15.73 -7.45
C ILE A 148 11.88 17.22 -7.10
N ASP A 149 12.97 17.86 -6.68
CA ASP A 149 12.99 19.30 -6.48
C ASP A 149 12.62 20.04 -7.80
N PRO A 150 11.58 20.88 -7.83
CA PRO A 150 11.24 21.68 -9.01
C PRO A 150 12.39 22.57 -9.52
N GLY A 151 13.32 22.95 -8.63
CA GLY A 151 14.54 23.69 -8.95
C GLY A 151 15.67 22.84 -9.53
N HIS A 152 15.52 21.53 -9.61
CA HIS A 152 16.60 20.62 -10.01
C HIS A 152 17.08 20.94 -11.44
N PRO A 153 18.38 21.21 -11.66
CA PRO A 153 18.89 21.68 -12.95
C PRO A 153 18.66 20.69 -14.09
N GLY A 154 18.62 19.38 -13.78
CA GLY A 154 18.30 18.34 -14.75
C GLY A 154 16.93 18.53 -15.42
N LEU A 155 15.94 19.10 -14.73
CA LEU A 155 14.60 19.33 -15.28
C LEU A 155 14.57 20.35 -16.43
N ARG A 156 15.63 21.16 -16.59
CA ARG A 156 15.76 22.12 -17.69
C ARG A 156 16.24 21.48 -19.00
N THR A 157 16.81 20.29 -18.93
CA THR A 157 17.24 19.52 -20.10
C THR A 157 16.05 18.93 -20.83
N GLU A 158 16.21 18.57 -22.10
CA GLU A 158 15.12 17.92 -22.87
C GLU A 158 14.69 16.59 -22.24
N ALA A 159 15.65 15.77 -21.79
CA ALA A 159 15.38 14.53 -21.07
C ALA A 159 14.61 14.77 -19.75
N GLY A 160 14.95 15.84 -19.03
CA GLY A 160 14.25 16.22 -17.80
C GLY A 160 12.80 16.66 -18.05
N LYS A 161 12.54 17.40 -19.13
CA LYS A 161 11.16 17.78 -19.53
C LYS A 161 10.33 16.56 -19.90
N MET A 162 10.90 15.64 -20.68
CA MET A 162 10.23 14.38 -21.04
C MET A 162 9.92 13.55 -19.78
N PHE A 163 10.89 13.41 -18.88
CA PHE A 163 10.68 12.77 -17.59
C PHE A 163 9.52 13.41 -16.80
N SER A 164 9.49 14.73 -16.66
CA SER A 164 8.40 15.43 -15.96
C SER A 164 7.06 15.15 -16.60
N ILE A 165 6.93 15.33 -17.92
CA ILE A 165 5.67 15.10 -18.65
C ILE A 165 5.21 13.65 -18.52
N ALA A 166 6.13 12.68 -18.55
CA ALA A 166 5.82 11.26 -18.46
C ALA A 166 5.40 10.84 -17.04
N CYS A 167 6.22 11.18 -16.06
CA CYS A 167 6.11 10.65 -14.70
C CYS A 167 5.16 11.45 -13.82
N SER A 168 4.75 12.66 -14.23
CA SER A 168 3.81 13.49 -13.46
C SER A 168 2.34 13.35 -13.87
N GLN A 169 2.00 12.42 -14.79
CA GLN A 169 0.63 12.32 -15.31
C GLN A 169 -0.37 11.80 -14.28
N CYS A 170 0.08 10.93 -13.38
CA CYS A 170 -0.78 10.26 -12.40
C CYS A 170 -0.56 10.78 -10.97
N HIS A 171 0.68 11.10 -10.61
CA HIS A 171 1.09 11.57 -9.28
C HIS A 171 2.36 12.43 -9.39
N ALA A 172 2.88 12.92 -8.27
CA ALA A 172 4.13 13.69 -8.23
C ALA A 172 5.30 12.92 -8.88
N ALA A 173 6.17 13.61 -9.62
CA ALA A 173 7.30 12.98 -10.28
C ALA A 173 8.37 12.54 -9.25
N PRO A 174 8.86 11.30 -9.29
CA PRO A 174 9.76 10.78 -8.26
C PRO A 174 11.14 11.46 -8.28
N ASP A 175 11.73 11.67 -7.10
CA ASP A 175 13.15 12.03 -7.00
C ASP A 175 14.00 10.88 -7.58
N PRO A 176 14.87 11.13 -8.59
CA PRO A 176 15.76 10.12 -9.16
C PRO A 176 16.64 9.40 -8.13
N ARG A 177 16.87 9.98 -6.94
CA ARG A 177 17.64 9.35 -5.86
C ARG A 177 16.89 8.28 -5.08
N LEU A 178 15.62 8.01 -5.40
CA LEU A 178 14.86 6.92 -4.76
C LEU A 178 15.41 5.53 -5.12
N HIS A 179 15.99 5.38 -6.31
CA HIS A 179 16.56 4.14 -6.78
C HIS A 179 17.99 4.34 -7.28
N SER A 180 18.74 3.23 -7.36
CA SER A 180 20.04 3.15 -7.99
C SER A 180 19.92 3.17 -9.52
N PRO A 181 21.02 3.46 -10.26
CA PRO A 181 21.01 3.39 -11.71
C PRO A 181 20.55 2.03 -12.25
N ARG A 182 20.87 0.93 -11.55
CA ARG A 182 20.53 -0.44 -11.97
C ARG A 182 19.06 -0.77 -11.74
N GLU A 183 18.41 -0.16 -10.75
CA GLU A 183 17.00 -0.40 -10.43
C GLU A 183 16.04 0.36 -11.35
N TRP A 184 16.44 1.54 -11.85
CA TRP A 184 15.57 2.42 -12.63
C TRP A 184 14.90 1.78 -13.86
N PRO A 185 15.60 0.97 -14.69
CA PRO A 185 14.95 0.28 -15.82
C PRO A 185 13.74 -0.56 -15.39
N ALA A 186 13.84 -1.31 -14.29
CA ALA A 186 12.74 -2.13 -13.78
C ALA A 186 11.58 -1.28 -13.22
N VAL A 187 11.89 -0.13 -12.63
CA VAL A 187 10.87 0.83 -12.15
C VAL A 187 10.07 1.42 -13.31
N VAL A 188 10.76 1.83 -14.38
CA VAL A 188 10.11 2.42 -15.56
C VAL A 188 9.25 1.38 -16.28
N GLU A 189 9.72 0.14 -16.42
CA GLU A 189 8.94 -0.94 -17.03
C GLU A 189 7.68 -1.28 -16.23
N ARG A 190 7.78 -1.33 -14.89
CA ARG A 190 6.60 -1.49 -14.03
C ARG A 190 5.61 -0.35 -14.22
N MET A 191 6.08 0.90 -14.28
CA MET A 191 5.20 2.06 -14.47
C MET A 191 4.50 2.04 -15.84
N LYS A 192 5.17 1.60 -16.91
CA LYS A 192 4.51 1.38 -18.21
C LYS A 192 3.34 0.40 -18.10
N GLY A 193 3.52 -0.70 -17.37
CA GLY A 193 2.43 -1.64 -17.07
C GLY A 193 1.28 -1.00 -16.29
N HIS A 194 1.57 -0.18 -15.28
CA HIS A 194 0.56 0.55 -14.51
C HIS A 194 -0.21 1.56 -15.36
N MET A 195 0.46 2.27 -16.25
CA MET A 195 -0.20 3.21 -17.13
C MET A 195 -1.10 2.49 -18.14
N ALA A 196 -0.66 1.35 -18.69
CA ALA A 196 -1.50 0.52 -19.55
C ALA A 196 -2.75 0.03 -18.80
N TRP A 197 -2.60 -0.39 -17.53
CA TRP A 197 -3.71 -0.79 -16.66
C TRP A 197 -4.75 0.32 -16.47
N ALA A 198 -4.30 1.53 -16.18
CA ALA A 198 -5.18 2.67 -15.95
C ALA A 198 -5.88 3.17 -17.24
N ASN A 199 -5.60 2.56 -18.40
CA ASN A 199 -5.86 3.13 -19.72
C ASN A 199 -5.26 4.54 -19.87
N VAL A 200 -4.22 4.85 -19.09
CA VAL A 200 -3.46 6.11 -19.12
C VAL A 200 -2.15 5.94 -19.91
N VAL A 201 -1.93 4.81 -20.58
CA VAL A 201 -0.94 4.70 -21.67
C VAL A 201 -1.57 4.25 -22.97
N VAL A 202 -1.45 5.14 -23.96
CA VAL A 202 -1.21 4.90 -25.38
C VAL A 202 -1.64 3.50 -25.87
N GLY A 203 -2.86 3.39 -26.39
CA GLY A 203 -3.39 2.06 -26.76
C GLY A 203 -4.63 2.01 -27.66
N VAL A 204 -5.18 3.16 -28.05
CA VAL A 204 -6.02 3.31 -29.25
C VAL A 204 -5.25 4.34 -30.07
N SER A 205 -4.68 3.94 -31.21
CA SER A 205 -3.86 4.81 -32.06
C SER A 205 -4.56 6.14 -32.36
N GLU A 206 -5.88 6.08 -32.44
CA GLU A 206 -6.82 7.14 -32.80
C GLU A 206 -7.07 8.12 -31.64
N LEU A 207 -6.72 7.77 -30.39
CA LEU A 207 -6.90 8.61 -29.20
C LEU A 207 -5.58 9.12 -28.62
N ARG A 208 -4.46 8.97 -29.35
CA ARG A 208 -3.14 9.47 -28.94
C ARG A 208 -3.10 11.00 -29.00
N THR A 209 -3.14 11.66 -27.86
CA THR A 209 -2.98 13.13 -27.76
C THR A 209 -1.64 13.56 -27.15
N VAL A 210 -0.71 12.64 -26.87
CA VAL A 210 0.57 12.91 -26.16
C VAL A 210 1.72 12.15 -26.82
N PRO A 211 2.95 12.71 -26.94
CA PRO A 211 4.09 12.05 -27.58
C PRO A 211 4.41 10.70 -26.95
N GLU A 212 4.83 9.76 -27.80
CA GLU A 212 5.33 8.45 -27.39
C GLU A 212 6.45 8.59 -26.35
N LEU A 213 6.32 7.86 -25.23
CA LEU A 213 7.32 7.85 -24.17
C LEU A 213 8.63 7.30 -24.71
N LYS A 214 9.61 8.17 -24.95
CA LYS A 214 11.00 7.78 -25.23
C LYS A 214 11.63 7.24 -23.95
N THR A 215 11.39 5.95 -23.70
CA THR A 215 11.69 5.27 -22.44
C THR A 215 13.20 5.28 -22.17
N GLU A 216 14.02 5.16 -23.20
CA GLU A 216 15.48 5.18 -23.12
C GLU A 216 16.00 6.51 -22.58
N GLU A 217 15.44 7.64 -23.02
CA GLU A 217 15.83 8.98 -22.58
C GLU A 217 15.44 9.23 -21.11
N ILE A 218 14.25 8.76 -20.72
CA ILE A 218 13.77 8.83 -19.33
C ILE A 218 14.67 7.98 -18.42
N ILE A 219 15.02 6.76 -18.84
CA ILE A 219 15.93 5.88 -18.09
C ILE A 219 17.30 6.53 -17.95
N GLN A 220 17.86 7.10 -19.03
CA GLN A 220 19.16 7.78 -18.96
C GLN A 220 19.12 8.98 -18.01
N PHE A 221 18.04 9.77 -18.02
CA PHE A 221 17.85 10.86 -17.07
C PHE A 221 17.85 10.33 -15.62
N LEU A 222 17.03 9.32 -15.34
CA LEU A 222 16.91 8.73 -14.00
C LEU A 222 18.23 8.15 -13.51
N GLN A 223 18.94 7.41 -14.35
CA GLN A 223 20.25 6.82 -14.04
C GLN A 223 21.31 7.88 -13.76
N ARG A 224 21.31 8.99 -14.51
CA ARG A 224 22.26 10.10 -14.32
C ARG A 224 22.14 10.77 -12.96
N TYR A 225 20.91 10.90 -12.45
CA TYR A 225 20.62 11.57 -11.18
C TYR A 225 20.29 10.59 -10.04
N ALA A 226 20.56 9.30 -10.25
CA ALA A 226 20.24 8.25 -9.31
C ALA A 226 21.05 8.31 -8.01
N ARG A 227 20.60 7.54 -7.01
CA ARG A 227 21.39 7.33 -5.79
C ARG A 227 22.71 6.66 -6.15
N THR A 228 23.82 7.21 -5.66
CA THR A 228 25.13 6.61 -5.84
C THR A 228 25.19 5.24 -5.16
N GLU A 229 25.65 4.22 -5.88
CA GLU A 229 25.95 2.93 -5.28
C GLU A 229 27.31 3.02 -4.54
N PRO A 230 27.46 2.40 -3.37
CA PRO A 230 28.77 2.24 -2.75
C PRO A 230 29.69 1.50 -3.73
N LYS A 231 30.93 1.96 -3.91
CA LYS A 231 31.93 1.19 -4.65
C LYS A 231 32.11 -0.17 -3.95
N ALA A 232 31.92 -1.26 -4.69
CA ALA A 232 32.26 -2.60 -4.21
C ALA A 232 33.74 -2.61 -3.79
N LYS A 233 34.01 -3.09 -2.58
CA LYS A 233 35.37 -3.32 -2.09
C LYS A 233 35.94 -4.59 -2.69
#